data_AF-A0A7U9SPN0-F1
#
_entry.id   AF-A0A7U9SPN0-F1
#
_cell.length_a   1.000
_cell.length_b   1.000
_cell.length_c   1.000
_cell.angle_alpha   90.00
_cell.angle_beta   90.00
_cell.angle_gamma   90.00
#
_symmetry.space_group_name_H-M   'P 1'
#
loop_
_entity.id
_entity.type
_entity.pdbx_description
1 polymer ?
#
loop_
_entity_poly.entity_id
_entity_poly.type
_entity_poly.pdbx_seq_one_letter_code
_entity_poly.pdbx_strand_id
1 'polypeptide(L)' 'MMVLYDEEEIMRSYVESEVYEATQKAQYNEKIETAKEMIENDEPIEKIIKYSRLPKEIILELQKTRFAASVQ' A
#
# COMPACT_ATOMS: atom_id res chain seq x y z
N MET A 1 -20.45 39.57 7.80
CA MET A 1 -20.58 38.65 8.95
C MET A 1 -19.35 37.78 8.97
N MET A 2 -18.64 37.75 10.09
CA MET A 2 -17.57 36.76 10.32
C MET A 2 -18.26 35.56 10.96
N VAL A 3 -18.37 34.46 10.21
CA VAL A 3 -18.99 33.22 10.69
C VAL A 3 -17.97 32.59 11.63
N LEU A 4 -18.27 32.53 12.93
CA LEU A 4 -17.53 31.68 13.86
C LEU A 4 -17.77 30.23 13.41
N TYR A 5 -16.74 29.59 12.87
CA TYR A 5 -16.77 28.15 12.63
C TYR A 5 -16.62 27.47 14.00
N ASP A 6 -17.65 26.74 14.42
CA ASP A 6 -17.63 25.93 15.64
C ASP A 6 -16.46 24.93 15.58
N GLU A 7 -15.69 24.87 16.67
CA GLU A 7 -14.45 24.10 16.82
C GLU A 7 -14.60 22.58 16.58
N GLU A 8 -15.83 22.07 16.42
CA GLU A 8 -16.12 20.66 16.15
C GLU A 8 -15.81 20.21 14.72
N GLU A 9 -15.87 21.09 13.71
CA GLU A 9 -15.56 20.69 12.33
C GLU A 9 -14.06 20.46 12.10
N ILE A 10 -13.19 21.13 12.86
CA ILE A 10 -11.75 20.90 12.79
C ILE A 10 -11.43 19.48 13.29
N MET A 11 -12.13 19.00 14.33
CA MET A 11 -11.87 17.68 14.91
C MET A 11 -12.27 16.50 14.01
N ARG A 12 -13.27 16.63 13.13
CA ARG A 12 -13.60 15.57 12.15
C ARG A 12 -12.49 15.38 11.11
N SER A 13 -11.82 16.46 10.71
CA SER A 13 -10.76 16.40 9.69
C SER A 13 -9.50 15.62 10.15
N TYR A 14 -9.15 15.69 11.43
CA TYR A 14 -7.97 14.99 11.97
C TYR A 14 -8.21 13.47 12.08
N VAL A 15 -9.40 13.06 12.50
CA VAL A 15 -9.74 11.63 12.64
C VAL A 15 -9.90 10.96 11.28
N GLU A 16 -10.48 11.64 10.29
CA GLU A 16 -10.60 11.10 8.94
C GLU A 16 -9.24 10.94 8.24
N SER A 17 -8.28 11.86 8.46
CA SER A 17 -6.96 11.76 7.83
C SER A 17 -6.14 10.59 8.38
N GLU A 18 -6.11 10.40 9.71
CA GLU A 18 -5.37 9.28 10.32
C GLU A 18 -5.97 7.92 9.94
N VAL A 19 -7.30 7.80 9.92
CA VAL A 19 -7.99 6.55 9.54
C VAL A 19 -7.83 6.28 8.04
N TYR A 20 -7.89 7.30 7.19
CA TYR A 20 -7.71 7.16 5.75
C TYR A 20 -6.27 6.75 5.41
N GLU A 21 -5.26 7.35 6.04
CA GLU A 21 -3.86 6.94 5.87
C GLU A 21 -3.62 5.52 6.38
N ALA A 22 -4.16 5.17 7.55
CA ALA A 22 -4.03 3.83 8.12
C ALA A 22 -4.69 2.75 7.25
N THR A 23 -5.89 3.02 6.72
CA THR A 23 -6.60 2.08 5.83
C THR A 23 -5.94 1.94 4.47
N GLN A 24 -5.45 3.02 3.88
CA GLN A 24 -4.69 2.99 2.63
C GLN A 24 -3.37 2.21 2.81
N LYS A 25 -2.69 2.40 3.93
CA LYS A 25 -1.45 1.67 4.25
C LYS A 25 -1.69 0.19 4.52
N ALA A 26 -2.80 -0.16 5.18
CA ALA A 26 -3.18 -1.56 5.39
C ALA A 26 -3.51 -2.27 4.06
N GLN A 27 -4.30 -1.64 3.19
CA GLN A 27 -4.60 -2.18 1.86
C GLN A 27 -3.36 -2.29 0.98
N TYR A 28 -2.43 -1.34 1.09
CA TYR A 28 -1.18 -1.40 0.38
C TYR A 28 -0.30 -2.56 0.88
N ASN A 29 -0.22 -2.76 2.20
CA ASN A 29 0.51 -3.88 2.79
C ASN A 29 -0.06 -5.24 2.35
N GLU A 30 -1.39 -5.41 2.33
CA GLU A 30 -2.02 -6.65 1.87
C GLU A 30 -1.65 -6.99 0.41
N LYS A 31 -1.65 -5.98 -0.47
CA LYS A 31 -1.24 -6.13 -1.87
C LYS A 31 0.24 -6.49 -2.00
N ILE A 32 1.10 -5.90 -1.16
CA ILE A 32 2.54 -6.21 -1.12
C ILE A 32 2.78 -7.65 -0.67
N GLU A 33 2.10 -8.10 0.39
CA GLU A 33 2.21 -9.49 0.88
C GLU A 33 1.74 -10.49 -0.19
N THR A 34 0.61 -10.21 -0.84
CA THR A 34 0.13 -11.01 -1.98
C THR A 34 1.18 -11.10 -3.08
N ALA A 35 1.81 -9.97 -3.44
CA ALA A 35 2.84 -9.96 -4.47
C ALA A 35 4.10 -10.72 -4.05
N LYS A 36 4.52 -10.63 -2.78
CA LYS A 36 5.68 -11.37 -2.25
C LYS A 36 5.44 -12.87 -2.30
N GLU A 37 4.31 -13.36 -1.82
CA GLU A 37 3.97 -14.79 -1.86
C GLU A 37 3.99 -15.32 -3.31
N MET A 38 3.41 -14.58 -4.25
CA MET A 38 3.45 -14.97 -5.66
C MET A 38 4.85 -14.90 -6.27
N ILE A 39 5.66 -13.92 -5.87
CA ILE A 39 7.07 -13.83 -6.26
C ILE A 39 7.82 -15.05 -5.71
N GLU A 40 7.61 -15.46 -4.45
CA GLU A 40 8.24 -16.66 -3.86
C GLU A 40 7.87 -17.95 -4.60
N ASN A 41 6.67 -18.02 -5.15
CA ASN A 41 6.21 -19.12 -6.00
C ASN A 41 6.69 -19.02 -7.47
N ASP A 42 7.56 -18.06 -7.79
CA ASP A 42 8.06 -17.78 -9.15
C ASP A 42 6.94 -17.62 -10.21
N GLU A 43 5.81 -17.04 -9.80
CA GLU A 43 4.69 -16.75 -10.69
C GLU A 43 5.04 -15.65 -11.71
N PRO A 44 4.46 -15.67 -12.92
CA PRO A 44 4.75 -14.67 -13.94
C PRO A 44 4.26 -13.28 -13.55
N ILE A 45 5.00 -12.25 -13.97
CA ILE A 45 4.76 -10.83 -13.61
C ILE A 45 3.34 -10.40 -13.98
N GLU A 46 2.80 -10.83 -15.11
CA GLU A 46 1.45 -10.50 -15.56
C GLU A 46 0.39 -11.01 -14.57
N LYS A 47 0.62 -12.19 -13.97
CA LYS A 47 -0.27 -12.76 -12.97
C LYS A 47 -0.13 -11.99 -11.65
N ILE A 48 1.09 -11.68 -11.22
CA ILE A 48 1.34 -10.90 -10.01
C ILE A 48 0.65 -9.53 -10.10
N ILE A 49 0.75 -8.83 -11.23
CA ILE A 49 0.06 -7.55 -11.48
C ILE A 49 -1.46 -7.72 -11.34
N LYS A 50 -2.03 -8.77 -11.96
CA LYS A 50 -3.47 -9.02 -11.96
C LYS A 50 -4.04 -9.24 -10.56
N TYR A 51 -3.33 -9.99 -9.72
CA TYR A 51 -3.83 -10.39 -8.39
C TYR A 51 -3.47 -9.38 -7.30
N SER A 52 -2.22 -8.89 -7.25
CA SER A 52 -1.81 -7.87 -6.28
C SER A 52 -2.38 -6.48 -6.60
N ARG A 53 -2.79 -6.23 -7.86
CA ARG A 53 -3.16 -4.90 -8.37
C ARG A 53 -2.08 -3.84 -8.13
N LEU A 54 -0.82 -4.26 -8.03
CA LEU A 54 0.34 -3.38 -7.96
C LEU A 54 0.87 -3.07 -9.36
N PRO A 55 1.44 -1.87 -9.55
CA PRO A 55 2.11 -1.55 -10.79
C PRO A 55 3.37 -2.42 -10.99
N LYS A 56 3.71 -2.65 -12.25
CA LYS A 56 4.86 -3.48 -12.65
C LYS A 56 6.17 -3.04 -11.99
N GLU A 57 6.36 -1.72 -11.83
CA GLU A 57 7.57 -1.14 -11.23
C GLU A 57 7.78 -1.63 -9.79
N ILE A 58 6.73 -1.61 -8.97
CA ILE A 58 6.79 -2.08 -7.57
C ILE A 58 7.09 -3.58 -7.51
N ILE A 59 6.50 -4.38 -8.41
CA ILE A 59 6.75 -5.83 -8.46
C ILE A 59 8.22 -6.11 -8.82
N LEU A 60 8.79 -5.35 -9.76
CA LEU A 60 10.20 -5.46 -10.13
C LEU A 60 11.13 -5.05 -8.96
N GLU A 61 10.76 -4.03 -8.19
CA GLU A 61 11.49 -3.66 -6.97
C GLU A 61 11.44 -4.78 -5.93
N LEU A 62 10.26 -5.35 -5.67
CA LEU A 62 10.10 -6.48 -4.74
C LEU A 62 10.95 -7.70 -5.15
N GLN A 63 10.99 -8.02 -6.44
CA GLN A 63 11.85 -9.08 -6.96
C GLN A 63 13.33 -8.76 -6.71
N LYS A 64 13.78 -7.54 -7.01
CA LYS A 64 15.17 -7.11 -6.74
C LYS A 64 15.51 -7.22 -5.25
N THR A 65 14.61 -6.81 -4.37
CA THR A 65 14.78 -6.92 -2.92
C THR A 65 14.88 -8.38 -2.48
N ARG A 66 14.08 -9.30 -3.03
CA ARG A 66 14.21 -10.75 -2.79
C ARG A 66 15.61 -11.24 -3.14
N PHE A 67 16.10 -10.92 -4.34
CA PHE A 67 17.43 -11.34 -4.78
C PHE A 67 18.54 -10.71 -3.93
N ALA A 68 18.38 -9.48 -3.47
CA ALA A 68 19.34 -8.84 -2.56
C ALA A 68 19.38 -9.52 -1.18
N ALA A 69 18.23 -9.97 -0.67
CA ALA A 69 18.13 -10.69 0.60
C ALA A 69 18.68 -12.13 0.55
N SER A 70 18.69 -12.77 -0.63
CA SER A 70 19.25 -14.13 -0.81
C SER A 70 20.78 -14.17 -0.95
N VAL A 71 21.48 -13.03 -0.96
CA VAL A 71 22.94 -12.93 -1.18
C VAL A 71 23.71 -12.61 0.12
N GLN A 72 23.03 -12.58 1.27
CA GLN A 72 23.63 -12.43 2.61
C GLN A 72 23.68 -13.77 3.35
#